data_AF-A0A9P7GMS2-F1
#
_entry.id   AF-A0A9P7GMS2-F1
#
_cell.length_a   1.000
_cell.length_b   1.000
_cell.length_c   1.000
_cell.angle_alpha   90.00
_cell.angle_beta   90.00
_cell.angle_gamma   90.00
#
_symmetry.space_group_name_H-M   'P 1'
#
loop_
_entity.id
_entity.type
_entity.pdbx_description
1 polymer ?
#
loop_
_entity_poly.entity_id
_entity_poly.type
_entity_poly.pdbx_seq_one_letter_code
_entity_poly.pdbx_strand_id
1 'polypeptide(L)'
;MKTKIEQEIQLELWNWVVQQPPELYSRLKEDDPRRKDLREGEHYNILLTIRGINPHMDTPVEILHTWLLGNKKYVWHDTNQHWDKKKEELFAIRLGSSSIDSLTIPKPRADYLVKYKNSLIGKHFKILQQLGVFFTHDLCSPPLFNLWKASGELGALIWYPEITDMVTYL
;
A
#
# COMPACT_ATOMS: atom_id res chain seq x y z
N MET A 1 0.97 -21.15 -21.92
CA MET A 1 1.27 -20.08 -22.90
C MET A 1 0.93 -18.70 -22.34
N LYS A 2 -0.32 -18.43 -21.92
CA LYS A 2 -0.72 -17.16 -21.28
C LYS A 2 0.10 -16.79 -20.04
N THR A 3 0.33 -17.74 -19.14
CA THR A 3 1.13 -17.54 -17.91
C THR A 3 2.60 -17.22 -18.19
N LYS A 4 3.15 -17.73 -19.30
CA LYS A 4 4.54 -17.47 -19.71
C LYS A 4 4.68 -16.04 -20.25
N ILE A 5 3.70 -15.61 -21.04
CA ILE A 5 3.62 -14.23 -21.56
C ILE A 5 3.41 -13.23 -20.41
N GLU A 6 2.55 -13.55 -19.43
CA GLU A 6 2.35 -12.71 -18.23
C GLU A 6 3.65 -12.58 -17.42
N GLN A 7 4.40 -13.67 -17.26
CA GLN A 7 5.71 -13.63 -16.60
C GLN A 7 6.75 -12.84 -17.40
N GLU A 8 6.81 -13.00 -18.72
CA GLU A 8 7.72 -12.24 -19.59
C GLU A 8 7.42 -10.74 -19.54
N ILE A 9 6.14 -10.35 -19.62
CA ILE A 9 5.71 -8.95 -19.48
C ILE A 9 6.04 -8.41 -18.08
N GLN A 10 5.79 -9.19 -17.02
CA GLN A 10 6.11 -8.76 -15.67
C GLN A 10 7.62 -8.58 -15.48
N LEU A 11 8.43 -9.47 -16.05
CA LEU A 11 9.89 -9.36 -16.01
C LEU A 11 10.38 -8.17 -16.82
N GLU A 12 9.83 -7.94 -18.01
CA GLU A 12 10.17 -6.82 -18.88
C GLU A 12 9.82 -5.48 -18.24
N LEU A 13 8.60 -5.34 -17.71
CA LEU A 13 8.17 -4.15 -16.99
C LEU A 13 8.97 -3.93 -15.71
N TRP A 14 9.24 -5.00 -14.96
CA TRP A 14 10.09 -4.93 -13.78
C TRP A 14 11.50 -4.50 -14.15
N ASN A 15 12.09 -5.11 -15.17
CA ASN A 15 13.40 -4.73 -15.70
C ASN A 15 13.40 -3.30 -16.21
N TRP A 16 12.35 -2.82 -16.87
CA TRP A 16 12.26 -1.43 -17.31
C TRP A 16 12.15 -0.44 -16.15
N VAL A 17 11.47 -0.83 -15.06
CA VAL A 17 11.34 -0.03 -13.83
C VAL A 17 12.65 -0.01 -13.03
N VAL A 18 13.42 -1.11 -13.03
CA VAL A 18 14.62 -1.27 -12.18
C VAL A 18 15.95 -1.21 -12.92
N GLN A 19 15.97 -1.29 -14.26
CA GLN A 19 17.18 -1.25 -15.08
C GLN A 19 17.26 0.05 -15.86
N GLN A 20 18.40 0.70 -15.72
CA GLN A 20 18.77 1.86 -16.52
C GLN A 20 19.00 1.43 -17.98
N PRO A 21 18.60 2.24 -18.98
CA PRO A 21 18.94 1.99 -20.37
C PRO A 21 20.45 1.69 -20.53
N PRO A 22 20.86 0.67 -21.31
CA PRO A 22 22.24 0.17 -21.32
C PRO A 22 23.29 1.26 -21.57
N GLU A 23 22.95 2.24 -22.42
CA GLU A 23 23.79 3.39 -22.76
C GLU A 23 24.03 4.32 -21.57
N LEU A 24 23.04 4.46 -20.68
CA LEU A 24 23.09 5.29 -19.50
C LEU A 24 23.80 4.57 -18.33
N TYR A 25 23.52 3.27 -18.16
CA TYR A 25 24.21 2.41 -17.20
C TYR A 25 25.72 2.37 -17.44
N SER A 26 26.14 2.32 -18.71
CA SER A 26 27.55 2.28 -19.12
C SER A 26 28.30 3.60 -18.90
N ARG A 27 27.62 4.72 -18.61
CA ARG A 27 28.26 6.01 -18.28
C ARG A 27 28.78 6.06 -16.85
N LEU A 28 28.24 5.23 -15.96
CA LEU A 28 28.70 5.12 -14.59
C LEU A 28 29.87 4.13 -14.49
N LYS A 29 30.81 4.37 -13.57
CA LYS A 29 31.88 3.42 -13.25
C LYS A 29 31.29 2.16 -12.60
N GLU A 30 32.02 1.04 -12.67
CA GLU A 30 31.53 -0.26 -12.19
C GLU A 30 31.22 -0.32 -10.70
N ASP A 31 31.94 0.46 -9.92
CA ASP A 31 31.85 0.57 -8.46
C ASP A 31 30.88 1.67 -7.99
N ASP A 32 30.25 2.41 -8.91
CA ASP A 32 29.39 3.53 -8.55
C ASP A 32 28.07 3.05 -7.91
N PRO A 33 27.77 3.40 -6.65
CA PRO A 33 26.57 2.94 -5.95
C PRO A 33 25.26 3.39 -6.65
N ARG A 34 25.31 4.45 -7.47
CA ARG A 34 24.14 4.98 -8.21
C ARG A 34 23.70 4.08 -9.37
N ARG A 35 24.45 3.02 -9.70
CA ARG A 35 24.06 2.00 -10.69
C ARG A 35 22.81 1.21 -10.29
N LYS A 36 22.47 1.21 -8.99
CA LYS A 36 21.28 0.52 -8.44
C LYS A 36 20.16 1.49 -8.05
N ASP A 37 20.28 2.76 -8.40
CA ASP A 37 19.39 3.83 -7.93
C ASP A 37 18.57 4.44 -9.07
N LEU A 38 17.44 5.06 -8.72
CA LEU A 38 16.60 5.84 -9.63
C LEU A 38 17.22 7.23 -9.83
N ARG A 39 17.57 7.54 -11.09
CA ARG A 39 18.26 8.79 -11.47
C ARG A 39 17.37 9.73 -12.25
N GLU A 40 17.46 11.01 -11.92
CA GLU A 40 16.77 12.11 -12.60
C GLU A 40 17.15 12.16 -14.10
N GLY A 41 16.18 12.44 -14.97
CA GLY A 41 16.39 12.54 -16.43
C GLY A 41 16.67 11.21 -17.16
N GLU A 42 17.03 10.16 -16.44
CA GLU A 42 17.17 8.80 -16.98
C GLU A 42 15.92 7.95 -16.77
N HIS A 43 15.31 8.06 -15.58
CA HIS A 43 13.99 7.49 -15.31
C HIS A 43 12.97 8.62 -15.41
N TYR A 44 11.98 8.46 -16.28
CA TYR A 44 11.01 9.52 -16.58
C TYR A 44 9.94 9.60 -15.49
N ASN A 45 10.34 10.04 -14.31
CA ASN A 45 9.44 10.52 -13.27
C ASN A 45 9.88 11.94 -12.91
N ILE A 46 9.04 12.92 -13.22
CA ILE A 46 9.32 14.35 -12.99
C ILE A 46 9.68 14.63 -11.52
N LEU A 47 9.13 13.85 -10.58
CA LEU A 47 9.43 13.96 -9.16
C LEU A 47 10.91 13.71 -8.82
N LEU A 48 11.64 12.96 -9.67
CA LEU A 48 13.08 12.72 -9.49
C LEU A 48 13.94 13.93 -9.86
N THR A 49 13.41 14.87 -10.66
CA THR A 49 14.13 16.06 -11.15
C THR A 49 13.75 17.36 -10.41
N ILE A 50 12.77 17.31 -9.50
CA ILE A 50 12.31 18.51 -8.81
C ILE A 50 13.26 18.84 -7.67
N ARG A 51 13.95 19.98 -7.80
CA ARG A 51 14.84 20.49 -6.76
C ARG A 51 14.07 20.74 -5.47
N GLY A 52 14.55 20.18 -4.36
CA GLY A 52 13.97 20.35 -3.04
C GLY A 52 12.85 19.36 -2.69
N ILE A 53 12.65 18.33 -3.51
CA ILE A 53 11.76 17.19 -3.19
C ILE A 53 12.59 15.90 -3.23
N ASN A 54 12.58 15.14 -2.15
CA ASN A 54 12.97 13.74 -2.12
C ASN A 54 11.69 12.88 -2.13
N PRO A 55 11.30 12.29 -3.27
CA PRO A 55 10.03 11.55 -3.37
C PRO A 55 9.95 10.32 -2.44
N HIS A 56 11.08 9.80 -1.98
CA HIS A 56 11.12 8.71 -1.01
C HIS A 56 10.81 9.17 0.42
N MET A 57 11.21 10.39 0.78
CA MET A 57 11.02 10.95 2.12
C MET A 57 9.74 11.78 2.21
N ASP A 58 9.45 12.54 1.17
CA ASP A 58 8.42 13.60 1.22
C ASP A 58 7.02 13.07 0.88
N THR A 59 6.92 11.87 0.28
CA THR A 59 5.65 11.25 -0.15
C THR A 59 4.71 12.27 -0.82
N PRO A 60 5.12 12.91 -1.94
CA PRO A 60 4.47 14.11 -2.50
C PRO A 60 3.04 13.86 -3.02
N VAL A 61 2.53 12.64 -2.91
CA VAL A 61 1.21 12.21 -3.33
C VAL A 61 0.43 11.77 -2.10
N GLU A 62 -0.83 12.20 -2.02
CA GLU A 62 -1.72 11.88 -0.90
C GLU A 62 -1.75 10.38 -0.58
N ILE A 63 -1.84 10.06 0.73
CA ILE A 63 -1.96 8.70 1.30
C ILE A 63 -3.01 7.84 0.56
N LEU A 64 -4.04 8.50 0.02
CA LEU A 64 -5.05 7.87 -0.80
C LEU A 64 -4.46 7.05 -1.95
N HIS A 65 -3.54 7.62 -2.73
CA HIS A 65 -3.01 7.00 -3.94
C HIS A 65 -1.77 6.17 -3.67
N THR A 66 -0.98 6.51 -2.65
CA THR A 66 0.26 5.79 -2.30
C THR A 66 -0.01 4.51 -1.51
N TRP A 67 -1.02 4.51 -0.64
CA TRP A 67 -1.25 3.40 0.29
C TRP A 67 -2.66 2.81 0.17
N LEU A 68 -3.71 3.64 0.22
CA LEU A 68 -5.08 3.15 0.36
C LEU A 68 -5.61 2.46 -0.91
N LEU A 69 -5.46 3.09 -2.07
CA LEU A 69 -5.96 2.54 -3.35
C LEU A 69 -5.02 1.48 -3.97
N GLY A 70 -3.77 1.42 -3.50
CA GLY A 70 -2.79 0.42 -3.89
C GLY A 70 -2.74 -0.72 -2.87
N ASN A 71 -1.70 -0.71 -2.04
CA ASN A 71 -1.38 -1.77 -1.07
C ASN A 71 -2.59 -2.24 -0.27
N LYS A 72 -3.32 -1.31 0.38
CA LYS A 72 -4.45 -1.69 1.25
C LYS A 72 -5.60 -2.33 0.48
N LYS A 73 -5.87 -1.86 -0.73
CA LYS A 73 -6.86 -2.46 -1.63
C LYS A 73 -6.52 -3.90 -1.97
N TYR A 74 -5.27 -4.22 -2.26
CA TYR A 74 -4.85 -5.58 -2.58
C TYR A 74 -4.83 -6.50 -1.37
N VAL A 75 -4.38 -6.02 -0.20
CA VAL A 75 -4.51 -6.78 1.07
C VAL A 75 -5.98 -7.12 1.34
N TRP A 76 -6.87 -6.15 1.14
CA TRP A 76 -8.31 -6.37 1.28
C TRP A 76 -8.85 -7.36 0.25
N HIS A 77 -8.48 -7.22 -1.02
CA HIS A 77 -8.90 -8.13 -2.10
C HIS A 77 -8.48 -9.57 -1.80
N ASP A 78 -7.20 -9.79 -1.47
CA ASP A 78 -6.69 -11.11 -1.15
C ASP A 78 -7.37 -11.75 0.05
N THR A 79 -7.81 -10.92 0.98
CA THR A 79 -8.56 -11.33 2.17
C THR A 79 -9.95 -11.81 1.81
N ASN A 80 -10.70 -11.03 1.03
CA ASN A 80 -12.13 -11.27 0.82
C ASN A 80 -12.46 -12.12 -0.41
N GLN A 81 -11.50 -12.38 -1.31
CA GLN A 81 -11.73 -13.15 -2.54
C GLN A 81 -12.17 -14.60 -2.27
N HIS A 82 -11.77 -15.18 -1.13
CA HIS A 82 -12.11 -16.55 -0.72
C HIS A 82 -13.17 -16.61 0.39
N TRP A 83 -13.86 -15.50 0.67
CA TRP A 83 -14.91 -15.49 1.68
C TRP A 83 -16.20 -16.09 1.16
N ASP A 84 -16.83 -16.90 2.00
CA ASP A 84 -18.23 -17.26 1.87
C ASP A 84 -19.12 -16.23 2.58
N LYS A 85 -20.44 -16.37 2.44
CA LYS A 85 -21.40 -15.47 3.09
C LYS A 85 -21.27 -15.44 4.61
N LYS A 86 -20.88 -16.56 5.23
CA LYS A 86 -20.73 -16.63 6.69
C LYS A 86 -19.55 -15.78 7.17
N LYS A 87 -18.41 -15.83 6.49
CA LYS A 87 -17.25 -14.97 6.79
C LYS A 87 -17.56 -13.50 6.56
N GLU A 88 -18.27 -13.20 5.48
CA GLU A 88 -18.77 -11.86 5.18
C GLU A 88 -19.66 -11.30 6.30
N GLU A 89 -20.67 -12.05 6.72
CA GLU A 89 -21.58 -11.69 7.82
C GLU A 89 -20.82 -11.54 9.14
N LEU A 90 -19.92 -12.47 9.45
CA LEU A 90 -19.11 -12.40 10.66
C LEU A 90 -18.21 -11.15 10.68
N PHE A 91 -17.59 -10.82 9.56
CA PHE A 91 -16.82 -9.57 9.44
C PHE A 91 -17.71 -8.34 9.62
N ALA A 92 -18.90 -8.32 9.00
CA ALA A 92 -19.84 -7.21 9.12
C ALA A 92 -20.27 -7.00 10.59
N ILE A 93 -20.61 -8.08 11.30
CA ILE A 93 -20.98 -8.03 12.73
C ILE A 93 -19.83 -7.48 13.57
N ARG A 94 -18.62 -8.01 13.37
CA ARG A 94 -17.41 -7.56 14.11
C ARG A 94 -17.12 -6.07 13.87
N LEU A 95 -17.11 -5.65 12.60
CA LEU A 95 -16.88 -4.26 12.23
C LEU A 95 -18.01 -3.32 12.68
N GLY A 96 -19.26 -3.77 12.63
CA GLY A 96 -20.42 -3.00 13.10
C GLY A 96 -20.45 -2.81 14.61
N SER A 97 -19.78 -3.69 15.35
CA SER A 97 -19.66 -3.65 16.82
C SER A 97 -18.47 -2.83 17.32
N SER A 98 -17.67 -2.27 16.42
CA SER A 98 -16.48 -1.48 16.79
C SER A 98 -16.86 -0.17 17.47
N SER A 99 -16.17 0.18 18.57
CA SER A 99 -16.11 1.59 18.99
C SER A 99 -15.23 2.37 18.01
N ILE A 100 -15.67 3.58 17.68
CA ILE A 100 -14.91 4.55 16.87
C ILE A 100 -14.38 5.70 17.71
N ASP A 101 -14.49 5.60 19.04
CA ASP A 101 -14.04 6.65 19.94
C ASP A 101 -12.56 6.92 19.70
N SER A 102 -12.20 8.20 19.62
CA SER A 102 -10.83 8.66 19.33
C SER A 102 -10.30 8.34 17.92
N LEU A 103 -11.11 7.79 17.01
CA LEU A 103 -10.72 7.58 15.61
C LEU A 103 -11.20 8.71 14.68
N THR A 104 -10.40 9.03 13.66
CA THR A 104 -10.71 10.05 12.65
C THR A 104 -11.49 9.49 11.44
N ILE A 105 -12.40 8.54 11.69
CA ILE A 105 -13.21 7.87 10.68
C ILE A 105 -14.71 7.97 11.00
N PRO A 106 -15.59 8.01 9.98
CA PRO A 106 -17.02 7.90 10.22
C PRO A 106 -17.38 6.50 10.71
N LYS A 107 -18.55 6.38 11.35
CA LYS A 107 -19.10 5.09 11.75
C LYS A 107 -19.12 4.09 10.57
N PRO A 108 -18.51 2.90 10.71
CA PRO A 108 -18.49 1.91 9.65
C PRO A 108 -19.91 1.49 9.26
N ARG A 109 -20.22 1.60 7.97
CA ARG A 109 -21.41 0.98 7.38
C ARG A 109 -21.05 -0.45 6.99
N ALA A 110 -20.94 -1.34 7.99
CA ALA A 110 -20.34 -2.67 7.82
C ALA A 110 -21.00 -3.48 6.69
N ASP A 111 -22.33 -3.50 6.64
CA ASP A 111 -23.09 -4.18 5.57
C ASP A 111 -22.77 -3.63 4.19
N TYR A 112 -22.57 -2.31 4.08
CA TYR A 112 -22.17 -1.68 2.82
C TYR A 112 -20.74 -2.10 2.42
N LEU A 113 -19.79 -2.09 3.36
CA LEU A 113 -18.40 -2.48 3.11
C LEU A 113 -18.32 -3.93 2.59
N VAL A 114 -19.13 -4.83 3.16
CA VAL A 114 -19.18 -6.23 2.74
C VAL A 114 -19.91 -6.39 1.41
N LYS A 115 -21.09 -5.76 1.25
CA LYS A 115 -21.88 -5.81 0.00
C LYS A 115 -21.10 -5.30 -1.21
N TYR A 116 -20.30 -4.25 -1.02
CA TYR A 116 -19.51 -3.61 -2.07
C TYR A 116 -18.00 -3.85 -1.90
N LYS A 117 -17.60 -4.99 -1.34
CA LYS A 117 -16.21 -5.33 -0.99
C LYS A 117 -15.20 -5.12 -2.13
N ASN A 118 -15.60 -5.25 -3.39
CA ASN A 118 -14.72 -5.04 -4.55
C ASN A 118 -14.80 -3.64 -5.18
N SER A 119 -15.69 -2.78 -4.69
CA SER A 119 -15.95 -1.43 -5.23
C SER A 119 -15.80 -0.37 -4.13
N LEU A 120 -14.84 -0.55 -3.24
CA LEU A 120 -14.54 0.38 -2.16
C LEU A 120 -13.71 1.57 -2.66
N ILE A 121 -13.86 2.70 -1.98
CA ILE A 121 -13.13 3.95 -2.24
C ILE A 121 -12.29 4.33 -1.02
N GLY A 122 -11.48 5.39 -1.14
CA GLY A 122 -10.52 5.83 -0.12
C GLY A 122 -11.03 5.83 1.32
N LYS A 123 -12.21 6.42 1.58
CA LYS A 123 -12.78 6.47 2.94
C LYS A 123 -13.06 5.08 3.54
N HIS A 124 -13.44 4.11 2.71
CA HIS A 124 -13.68 2.73 3.17
C HIS A 124 -12.36 2.03 3.47
N PHE A 125 -11.33 2.24 2.63
CA PHE A 125 -9.99 1.71 2.91
C PHE A 125 -9.36 2.35 4.14
N LYS A 126 -9.62 3.62 4.44
CA LYS A 126 -9.21 4.25 5.71
C LYS A 126 -9.82 3.55 6.93
N ILE A 127 -11.12 3.21 6.87
CA ILE A 127 -11.78 2.41 7.92
C ILE A 127 -11.09 1.05 8.07
N LEU A 128 -10.89 0.33 6.97
CA LEU A 128 -10.18 -0.95 6.98
C LEU A 128 -8.74 -0.82 7.48
N GLN A 129 -8.08 0.31 7.22
CA GLN A 129 -6.73 0.57 7.68
C GLN A 129 -6.65 0.71 9.20
N GLN A 130 -7.56 1.46 9.81
CA GLN A 130 -7.55 1.68 11.25
C GLN A 130 -8.13 0.49 12.04
N LEU A 131 -9.12 -0.20 11.50
CA LEU A 131 -9.89 -1.20 12.24
C LEU A 131 -9.72 -2.65 11.75
N GLY A 132 -9.33 -2.86 10.49
CA GLY A 132 -9.47 -4.17 9.85
C GLY A 132 -8.72 -5.30 10.55
N VAL A 133 -7.52 -5.03 11.09
CA VAL A 133 -6.71 -6.05 11.78
C VAL A 133 -7.43 -6.70 12.97
N PHE A 134 -8.28 -5.95 13.68
CA PHE A 134 -9.01 -6.48 14.83
C PHE A 134 -10.09 -7.48 14.42
N PHE A 135 -10.56 -7.42 13.18
CA PHE A 135 -11.74 -8.16 12.73
C PHE A 135 -11.42 -9.26 11.72
N THR A 136 -10.21 -9.28 11.16
CA THR A 136 -9.78 -10.28 10.16
C THR A 136 -9.17 -11.55 10.75
N HIS A 137 -8.98 -11.62 12.07
CA HIS A 137 -8.55 -12.84 12.76
C HIS A 137 -9.52 -14.00 12.43
N ASP A 138 -8.99 -15.18 12.14
CA ASP A 138 -9.73 -16.39 11.71
C ASP A 138 -10.56 -16.25 10.41
N LEU A 139 -10.52 -15.08 9.76
CA LEU A 139 -11.16 -14.84 8.45
C LEU A 139 -10.16 -14.89 7.29
N CYS A 140 -8.87 -15.00 7.58
CA CYS A 140 -7.80 -15.09 6.58
C CYS A 140 -6.74 -16.11 6.99
N SER A 141 -5.85 -16.46 6.06
CA SER A 141 -4.74 -17.36 6.34
C SER A 141 -3.74 -16.71 7.31
N PRO A 142 -2.94 -17.49 8.06
CA PRO A 142 -1.95 -16.92 8.98
C PRO A 142 -0.95 -15.93 8.32
N PRO A 143 -0.42 -16.19 7.10
CA PRO A 143 0.42 -15.21 6.41
C PRO A 143 -0.32 -13.89 6.12
N LEU A 144 -1.58 -13.97 5.71
CA LEU A 144 -2.37 -12.79 5.40
C LEU A 144 -2.75 -12.02 6.67
N PHE A 145 -2.99 -12.71 7.79
CA PHE A 145 -3.18 -12.06 9.07
C PHE A 145 -1.92 -11.34 9.57
N ASN A 146 -0.74 -11.91 9.36
CA ASN A 146 0.53 -11.22 9.62
C ASN A 146 0.68 -9.96 8.75
N LEU A 147 0.26 -10.03 7.48
CA LEU A 147 0.23 -8.85 6.61
C LEU A 147 -0.76 -7.79 7.11
N TRP A 148 -1.92 -8.18 7.66
CA TRP A 148 -2.85 -7.24 8.31
C TRP A 148 -2.24 -6.55 9.53
N LYS A 149 -1.49 -7.26 10.36
CA LYS A 149 -0.78 -6.68 11.51
C LYS A 149 0.27 -5.66 11.06
N ALA A 150 1.17 -6.05 10.16
CA ALA A 150 2.20 -5.17 9.62
C ALA A 150 1.59 -3.96 8.90
N SER A 151 0.54 -4.19 8.10
CA SER A 151 -0.23 -3.11 7.46
C SER A 151 -0.87 -2.18 8.49
N GLY A 152 -1.40 -2.72 9.59
CA GLY A 152 -2.02 -1.97 10.68
C GLY A 152 -1.02 -1.06 11.39
N GLU A 153 0.15 -1.60 11.76
CA GLU A 153 1.26 -0.86 12.36
C GLU A 153 1.73 0.28 11.46
N LEU A 154 2.00 -0.02 10.18
CA LEU A 154 2.35 1.00 9.20
C LEU A 154 1.24 2.05 9.04
N GLY A 155 -0.02 1.64 9.06
CA GLY A 155 -1.15 2.58 9.03
C GLY A 155 -1.23 3.49 10.25
N ALA A 156 -0.76 3.07 11.42
CA ALA A 156 -0.65 3.97 12.57
C ALA A 156 0.44 5.02 12.33
N LEU A 157 1.59 4.60 11.79
CA LEU A 157 2.73 5.48 11.50
C LEU A 157 2.43 6.49 10.37
N ILE A 158 1.73 6.07 9.30
CA ILE A 158 1.36 6.95 8.18
C ILE A 158 0.45 8.11 8.62
N TRP A 159 -0.36 7.90 9.67
CA TRP A 159 -1.26 8.93 10.21
C TRP A 159 -0.72 9.64 11.45
N TYR A 160 0.55 9.41 11.80
CA TYR A 160 1.22 10.13 12.88
C TYR A 160 1.86 11.40 12.30
N PRO A 161 1.31 12.61 12.55
CA PRO A 161 1.76 13.83 11.90
C PRO A 161 2.94 14.51 12.62
N GLU A 162 3.40 13.94 13.72
CA GLU A 162 4.42 14.55 14.59
C GLU A 162 5.76 13.85 14.43
N ILE A 163 6.83 14.63 14.31
CA ILE A 163 8.20 14.13 14.35
C ILE A 163 8.75 14.54 15.72
N THR A 164 8.99 13.57 16.60
CA THR A 164 9.41 13.82 17.99
C THR A 164 10.73 14.59 18.07
N ASP A 165 11.63 14.36 17.12
CA ASP A 165 12.93 15.04 17.03
C ASP A 165 13.23 15.49 15.60
N MET A 166 12.78 16.70 15.28
CA MET A 166 13.01 17.31 13.96
C MET A 166 14.50 17.50 13.64
N VAL A 167 15.38 17.60 14.64
CA VAL A 167 16.83 17.82 14.41
C VAL A 167 17.53 16.52 14.01
N THR A 168 17.07 15.38 14.55
CA THR A 168 17.62 14.07 14.22
C THR A 168 17.07 13.50 12.90
N TYR A 169 15.81 13.79 12.58
CA TYR A 169 15.10 13.14 11.47
C TYR A 169 14.93 13.98 10.20
N LEU A 170 15.41 15.23 10.18
CA LEU A 170 15.47 16.12 8.99
C LEU A 170 16.87 16.70 8.82
#